data_AF-A0A1S9MZ12-F1
#
_entry.id   AF-A0A1S9MZ12-F1
#
_cell.length_a   1.000
_cell.length_b   1.000
_cell.length_c   1.000
_cell.angle_alpha   90.00
_cell.angle_beta   90.00
_cell.angle_gamma   90.00
#
_symmetry.space_group_name_H-M   'P 1'
#
loop_
_entity.id
_entity.type
_entity.pdbx_description
1 polymer ?
#
loop_
_entity_poly.entity_id
_entity_poly.type
_entity_poly.pdbx_seq_one_letter_code
_entity_poly.pdbx_strand_id
1 'polypeptide(L)'
;MFFKTTEQHENLRTKIREFAEEEVKPIAFMLDQENKFPSEVVQKLADMGVMGIPYSKEYGGAGLDVISYAIAVEELSRVDGGTGVILSAHTSLGTYPIAAFGNEEQKQKYLVPLAKGEKLGAFGLTEENAGSDAGGTETTAVLEGDYYILNGEKIFITNGGEADIYIVFAVTTPNIGTRGISAFIVEKGSEGFSFGKHYDKMGIRSSATAELIFNDVKVPKENLLGKEGDGFKIAMSTLDGGRIGIAAQALGIAQGAYENALEYSKERVQFGKPICQQQIIAFKLADMATKLRAARFLIYSAAELKGNHEHYSMEAAMAKQYASDVCLEIVNDALQIFGGSGYLKGMEVERAYRDAKICTIYEGTNEIQRVVIAANIIGKMPKTESVAKTSREPATGYRKKVIYKDGTPEEKVNSLVEALKKDGYDFSVGIPIDTPISKAERVVSVGQGIGEKENMHLIEKLAVQAGAAIGSSRPVAETLKYVPIDRYVGMSGQKFKGNLYIACGISGAGQHLKGIKDASTIVAININPNAKIFKNADYGIVGDLMEILPLLIEALDNGEPKKEAPPMKKMKRAIPKKVTPTWKHYVCNGCGYEYDPGVGDLEGEVNPGTLFENLPEEWTCPACGEEKDMFIEV
;
A
#
# COMPACT_ATOMS: atom_id res chain seq x y z
N MET A 1 -25.12 18.55 -29.48
CA MET A 1 -23.80 19.04 -28.99
C MET A 1 -22.72 18.53 -29.91
N PHE A 2 -21.76 19.38 -30.30
CA PHE A 2 -20.59 18.99 -31.09
C PHE A 2 -19.37 19.03 -30.17
N PHE A 3 -18.99 17.88 -29.61
CA PHE A 3 -17.82 17.81 -28.74
C PHE A 3 -16.54 17.74 -29.58
N LYS A 4 -15.69 18.77 -29.43
CA LYS A 4 -14.39 18.89 -30.08
C LYS A 4 -13.40 19.53 -29.11
N THR A 5 -12.22 18.95 -29.03
CA THR A 5 -11.06 19.54 -28.36
C THR A 5 -10.66 20.87 -29.00
N THR A 6 -10.09 21.76 -28.21
CA THR A 6 -9.61 23.07 -28.69
C THR A 6 -8.29 22.93 -29.45
N GLU A 7 -7.88 23.98 -30.17
CA GLU A 7 -6.55 24.01 -30.79
C GLU A 7 -5.42 23.93 -29.76
N GLN A 8 -5.61 24.53 -28.58
CA GLN A 8 -4.66 24.42 -27.46
C GLN A 8 -4.51 22.97 -26.97
N HIS A 9 -5.63 22.24 -26.88
CA HIS A 9 -5.62 20.81 -26.53
C HIS A 9 -4.85 19.97 -27.55
N GLU A 10 -5.06 20.20 -28.85
CA GLU A 10 -4.37 19.43 -29.90
C GLU A 10 -2.89 19.81 -30.05
N ASN A 11 -2.53 21.08 -29.81
CA ASN A 11 -1.13 21.51 -29.75
C ASN A 11 -0.41 20.85 -28.56
N LEU A 12 -1.04 20.78 -27.39
CA LEU A 12 -0.50 20.06 -26.24
C LEU A 12 -0.36 18.57 -26.54
N ARG A 13 -1.40 17.95 -27.11
CA ARG A 13 -1.38 16.53 -27.51
C ARG A 13 -0.16 16.23 -28.39
N THR A 14 0.05 17.05 -29.42
CA THR A 14 1.17 16.90 -30.35
C THR A 14 2.51 16.96 -29.61
N LYS A 15 2.70 17.98 -28.75
CA LYS A 15 3.93 18.16 -27.97
C LYS A 15 4.22 16.98 -27.03
N ILE A 16 3.20 16.47 -26.32
CA ILE A 16 3.38 15.32 -25.41
C ILE A 16 3.60 14.04 -26.20
N ARG A 17 2.93 13.86 -27.34
CA ARG A 17 3.12 12.72 -28.23
C ARG A 17 4.54 12.65 -28.76
N GLU A 18 5.06 13.76 -29.26
CA GLU A 18 6.46 13.87 -29.73
C GLU A 18 7.43 13.52 -28.61
N PHE A 19 7.26 14.10 -27.43
CA PHE A 19 8.07 13.76 -26.26
C PHE A 19 8.00 12.26 -25.92
N ALA A 20 6.80 11.67 -25.90
CA ALA A 20 6.63 10.25 -25.57
C ALA A 20 7.33 9.34 -26.60
N GLU A 21 7.26 9.67 -27.89
CA GLU A 21 7.93 8.91 -28.95
C GLU A 21 9.46 9.08 -28.93
N GLU A 22 9.96 10.27 -28.64
CA GLU A 22 11.40 10.58 -28.69
C GLU A 22 12.14 10.19 -27.41
N GLU A 23 11.51 10.36 -26.24
CA GLU A 23 12.19 10.26 -24.94
C GLU A 23 11.78 9.03 -24.13
N VAL A 24 10.54 8.57 -24.28
CA VAL A 24 10.01 7.44 -23.47
C VAL A 24 10.10 6.13 -24.24
N LYS A 25 9.64 6.11 -25.50
CA LYS A 25 9.56 4.88 -26.31
C LYS A 25 10.90 4.16 -26.45
N PRO A 26 12.05 4.83 -26.69
CA PRO A 26 13.32 4.14 -26.89
C PRO A 26 13.80 3.35 -25.66
N ILE A 27 13.37 3.76 -24.46
CA ILE A 27 13.82 3.15 -23.20
C ILE A 27 12.74 2.30 -22.52
N ALA A 28 11.48 2.38 -22.96
CA ALA A 28 10.34 1.73 -22.32
C ALA A 28 10.49 0.20 -22.17
N PHE A 29 11.13 -0.48 -23.13
CA PHE A 29 11.40 -1.91 -23.01
C PHE A 29 12.36 -2.22 -21.87
N MET A 30 13.46 -1.47 -21.75
CA MET A 30 14.45 -1.67 -20.68
C MET A 30 13.86 -1.34 -19.31
N LEU A 31 13.09 -0.27 -19.19
CA LEU A 31 12.41 0.09 -17.95
C LEU A 31 11.45 -1.01 -17.48
N ASP A 32 10.68 -1.61 -18.41
CA ASP A 32 9.80 -2.74 -18.11
C ASP A 32 10.60 -3.98 -17.69
N GLN A 33 11.65 -4.32 -18.45
CA GLN A 33 12.47 -5.50 -18.17
C GLN A 33 13.15 -5.40 -16.80
N GLU A 34 13.74 -4.24 -16.47
CA GLU A 34 14.49 -4.00 -15.25
C GLU A 34 13.62 -3.60 -14.05
N ASN A 35 12.32 -3.37 -14.23
CA ASN A 35 11.41 -2.85 -13.21
C ASN A 35 11.93 -1.53 -12.59
N LYS A 36 12.30 -0.58 -13.46
CA LYS A 36 13.07 0.61 -13.11
C LYS A 36 12.28 1.91 -13.31
N PHE A 37 12.39 2.80 -12.33
CA PHE A 37 11.78 4.13 -12.38
C PHE A 37 12.54 5.08 -13.34
N PRO A 38 11.85 5.82 -14.24
CA PRO A 38 12.48 6.66 -15.26
C PRO A 38 12.74 8.09 -14.77
N SER A 39 13.65 8.24 -13.81
CA SER A 39 13.97 9.55 -13.18
C SER A 39 14.28 10.67 -14.19
N GLU A 40 15.04 10.37 -15.24
CA GLU A 40 15.39 11.35 -16.29
C GLU A 40 14.18 11.81 -17.09
N VAL A 41 13.24 10.92 -17.40
CA VAL A 41 11.97 11.27 -18.08
C VAL A 41 11.13 12.17 -17.18
N VAL A 42 11.05 11.84 -15.88
CA VAL A 42 10.30 12.65 -14.90
C VAL A 42 10.89 14.05 -14.79
N GLN A 43 12.22 14.18 -14.77
CA GLN A 43 12.87 15.50 -14.78
C GLN A 43 12.55 16.29 -16.04
N LYS A 44 12.61 15.66 -17.23
CA LYS A 44 12.24 16.35 -18.49
C LYS A 44 10.76 16.78 -18.49
N LEU A 45 9.86 15.98 -17.93
CA LEU A 45 8.46 16.36 -17.76
C LEU A 45 8.30 17.56 -16.83
N ALA A 46 9.09 17.65 -15.76
CA ALA A 46 9.14 18.83 -14.89
C ALA A 46 9.62 20.08 -15.66
N ASP A 47 10.71 19.97 -16.42
CA ASP A 47 11.26 21.06 -17.24
C ASP A 47 10.25 21.57 -18.29
N MET A 48 9.39 20.68 -18.80
CA MET A 48 8.31 21.02 -19.73
C MET A 48 7.07 21.64 -19.05
N GLY A 49 7.03 21.70 -17.72
CA GLY A 49 5.88 22.16 -16.93
C GLY A 49 4.72 21.15 -16.86
N VAL A 50 4.96 19.88 -17.20
CA VAL A 50 3.92 18.85 -17.30
C VAL A 50 3.46 18.36 -15.92
N MET A 51 4.36 18.37 -14.93
CA MET A 51 4.06 17.89 -13.57
C MET A 51 2.96 18.72 -12.88
N GLY A 52 2.91 20.03 -13.17
CA GLY A 52 1.91 20.96 -12.64
C GLY A 52 0.84 21.42 -13.61
N ILE A 53 0.47 20.62 -14.63
CA ILE A 53 -0.47 21.03 -15.70
C ILE A 53 -1.72 21.77 -15.20
N PRO A 54 -2.52 21.20 -14.26
CA PRO A 54 -3.79 21.81 -13.89
C PRO A 54 -3.66 22.93 -12.84
N TYR A 55 -2.48 23.15 -12.28
CA TYR A 55 -2.29 24.07 -11.17
C TYR A 55 -2.04 25.50 -11.65
N SER A 56 -2.53 26.48 -10.90
CA SER A 56 -2.44 27.88 -11.29
C SER A 56 -1.00 28.36 -11.38
N LYS A 57 -0.78 29.35 -12.25
CA LYS A 57 0.54 29.96 -12.47
C LYS A 57 1.11 30.63 -11.24
N GLU A 58 0.25 31.10 -10.32
CA GLU A 58 0.67 31.70 -9.04
C GLU A 58 1.45 30.71 -8.16
N TYR A 59 1.13 29.41 -8.26
CA TYR A 59 1.85 28.35 -7.56
C TYR A 59 2.88 27.65 -8.46
N GLY A 60 3.22 28.22 -9.63
CA GLY A 60 4.21 27.66 -10.55
C GLY A 60 3.70 26.53 -11.47
N GLY A 61 2.39 26.27 -11.51
CA GLY A 61 1.79 25.34 -12.47
C GLY A 61 1.57 25.95 -13.85
N ALA A 62 1.12 25.13 -14.81
CA ALA A 62 0.89 25.59 -16.19
C ALA A 62 -0.43 26.37 -16.36
N GLY A 63 -1.38 26.19 -15.43
CA GLY A 63 -2.70 26.82 -15.46
C GLY A 63 -3.59 26.32 -16.58
N LEU A 64 -3.42 25.06 -17.00
CA LEU A 64 -4.23 24.43 -18.04
C LEU A 64 -5.41 23.66 -17.42
N ASP A 65 -6.35 23.24 -18.24
CA ASP A 65 -7.56 22.56 -17.76
C ASP A 65 -7.37 21.05 -17.51
N VAL A 66 -8.39 20.42 -16.91
CA VAL A 66 -8.39 18.99 -16.59
C VAL A 66 -8.36 18.12 -17.86
N ILE A 67 -8.89 18.62 -18.98
CA ILE A 67 -8.80 17.94 -20.29
C ILE A 67 -7.35 17.88 -20.76
N SER A 68 -6.61 18.99 -20.63
CA SER A 68 -5.17 19.05 -20.93
C SER A 68 -4.37 18.06 -20.07
N TYR A 69 -4.72 17.94 -18.79
CA TYR A 69 -4.16 16.91 -17.91
C TYR A 69 -4.47 15.49 -18.41
N ALA A 70 -5.72 15.19 -18.76
CA ALA A 70 -6.11 13.89 -19.29
C ALA A 70 -5.38 13.55 -20.60
N ILE A 71 -5.19 14.54 -21.49
CA ILE A 71 -4.43 14.39 -22.74
C ILE A 71 -2.96 14.03 -22.45
N ALA A 72 -2.32 14.71 -21.50
CA ALA A 72 -0.93 14.42 -21.16
C ALA A 72 -0.76 12.99 -20.61
N VAL A 73 -1.66 12.55 -19.73
CA VAL A 73 -1.65 11.17 -19.21
C VAL A 73 -1.94 10.16 -20.33
N GLU A 74 -2.90 10.43 -21.22
CA GLU A 74 -3.24 9.59 -22.37
C GLU A 74 -2.03 9.39 -23.30
N GLU A 75 -1.37 10.47 -23.72
CA GLU A 75 -0.29 10.40 -24.70
C GLU A 75 0.99 9.76 -24.13
N LEU A 76 1.29 9.96 -22.84
CA LEU A 76 2.39 9.22 -22.17
C LEU A 76 2.07 7.72 -22.07
N SER A 77 0.84 7.39 -21.65
CA SER A 77 0.39 6.00 -21.47
C SER A 77 0.24 5.23 -22.78
N ARG A 78 0.11 5.95 -23.91
CA ARG A 78 0.14 5.39 -25.26
C ARG A 78 1.46 4.68 -25.57
N VAL A 79 2.55 5.16 -24.97
CA VAL A 79 3.89 4.57 -25.12
C VAL A 79 4.23 3.68 -23.93
N ASP A 80 4.05 4.18 -22.71
CA ASP A 80 4.39 3.46 -21.48
C ASP A 80 3.37 3.76 -20.35
N GLY A 81 2.62 2.73 -19.96
CA GLY A 81 1.57 2.87 -18.94
C GLY A 81 2.11 3.28 -17.57
N GLY A 82 3.36 2.93 -17.24
CA GLY A 82 3.99 3.32 -15.99
C GLY A 82 4.36 4.81 -15.94
N THR A 83 4.94 5.36 -17.01
CA THR A 83 5.23 6.81 -17.12
C THR A 83 3.95 7.64 -16.98
N GLY A 84 2.87 7.23 -17.65
CA GLY A 84 1.58 7.90 -17.52
C GLY A 84 1.01 7.91 -16.10
N VAL A 85 1.12 6.80 -15.35
CA VAL A 85 0.64 6.77 -13.96
C VAL A 85 1.56 7.50 -12.98
N ILE A 86 2.85 7.64 -13.26
CA ILE A 86 3.75 8.49 -12.44
C ILE A 86 3.22 9.93 -12.44
N LEU A 87 2.91 10.47 -13.62
CA LEU A 87 2.29 11.78 -13.75
C LEU A 87 0.91 11.82 -13.08
N SER A 88 0.05 10.83 -13.35
CA SER A 88 -1.31 10.80 -12.78
C SER A 88 -1.26 10.80 -11.25
N ALA A 89 -0.45 9.95 -10.64
CA ALA A 89 -0.33 9.83 -9.20
C ALA A 89 0.26 11.10 -8.57
N HIS A 90 1.30 11.69 -9.17
CA HIS A 90 1.84 12.96 -8.72
C HIS A 90 0.77 14.04 -8.78
N THR A 91 0.23 14.31 -9.96
CA THR A 91 -0.67 15.44 -10.18
C THR A 91 -1.99 15.24 -9.44
N SER A 92 -2.71 14.14 -9.66
CA SER A 92 -4.08 13.99 -9.15
C SER A 92 -4.20 13.46 -7.71
N LEU A 93 -3.18 12.76 -7.19
CA LEU A 93 -3.22 12.18 -5.85
C LEU A 93 -2.26 12.86 -4.86
N GLY A 94 -1.01 13.10 -5.26
CA GLY A 94 0.00 13.71 -4.39
C GLY A 94 -0.18 15.22 -4.25
N THR A 95 -0.50 15.91 -5.35
CA THR A 95 -0.53 17.38 -5.39
C THR A 95 -1.93 17.97 -5.17
N TYR A 96 -2.98 17.33 -5.70
CA TYR A 96 -4.35 17.85 -5.62
C TYR A 96 -4.87 18.06 -4.19
N PRO A 97 -4.65 17.15 -3.22
CA PRO A 97 -5.14 17.35 -1.86
C PRO A 97 -4.60 18.65 -1.25
N ILE A 98 -3.33 18.98 -1.50
CA ILE A 98 -2.71 20.22 -1.02
C ILE A 98 -3.31 21.42 -1.72
N ALA A 99 -3.51 21.35 -3.04
CA ALA A 99 -4.12 22.44 -3.80
C ALA A 99 -5.56 22.74 -3.35
N ALA A 100 -6.35 21.70 -3.05
CA ALA A 100 -7.76 21.82 -2.70
C ALA A 100 -8.01 22.11 -1.21
N PHE A 101 -7.22 21.52 -0.32
CA PHE A 101 -7.48 21.54 1.14
C PHE A 101 -6.36 22.18 1.96
N GLY A 102 -5.22 22.50 1.33
CA GLY A 102 -4.11 23.15 2.00
C GLY A 102 -4.41 24.61 2.34
N ASN A 103 -3.90 25.06 3.48
CA ASN A 103 -3.82 26.49 3.77
C ASN A 103 -2.71 27.15 2.91
N GLU A 104 -2.61 28.47 2.92
CA GLU A 104 -1.67 29.18 2.07
C GLU A 104 -0.20 28.83 2.38
N GLU A 105 0.17 28.66 3.64
CA GLU A 105 1.53 28.26 4.05
C GLU A 105 1.90 26.88 3.52
N GLN A 106 0.97 25.92 3.61
CA GLN A 106 1.13 24.58 3.04
C GLN A 106 1.23 24.61 1.52
N LYS A 107 0.46 25.46 0.84
CA LYS A 107 0.56 25.62 -0.61
C LYS A 107 1.92 26.19 -1.02
N GLN A 108 2.39 27.24 -0.35
CA GLN A 108 3.72 27.79 -0.63
C GLN A 108 4.83 26.77 -0.34
N LYS A 109 4.75 26.03 0.77
CA LYS A 109 5.76 25.04 1.16
C LYS A 109 5.77 23.79 0.29
N TYR A 110 4.60 23.28 -0.11
CA TYR A 110 4.47 21.96 -0.73
C TYR A 110 3.88 22.00 -2.14
N LEU A 111 2.81 22.77 -2.38
CA LEU A 111 2.19 22.83 -3.72
C LEU A 111 3.15 23.44 -4.74
N VAL A 112 3.86 24.51 -4.40
CA VAL A 112 4.79 25.19 -5.32
C VAL A 112 5.89 24.25 -5.86
N PRO A 113 6.69 23.57 -5.02
CA PRO A 113 7.71 22.65 -5.54
C PRO A 113 7.10 21.45 -6.28
N LEU A 114 5.91 20.98 -5.88
CA LEU A 114 5.21 19.92 -6.61
C LEU A 114 4.75 20.39 -8.00
N ALA A 115 4.13 21.56 -8.11
CA ALA A 115 3.62 22.10 -9.37
C ALA A 115 4.75 22.44 -10.35
N LYS A 116 5.91 22.88 -9.85
CA LYS A 116 7.12 23.06 -10.68
C LYS A 116 7.80 21.74 -11.07
N GLY A 117 7.42 20.62 -10.45
CA GLY A 117 8.09 19.32 -10.64
C GLY A 117 9.47 19.21 -9.97
N GLU A 118 9.81 20.13 -9.06
CA GLU A 118 11.03 20.08 -8.24
C GLU A 118 10.96 18.95 -7.18
N LYS A 119 9.74 18.59 -6.78
CA LYS A 119 9.44 17.46 -5.90
C LYS A 119 8.40 16.54 -6.53
N LEU A 120 8.47 15.26 -6.20
CA LEU A 120 7.49 14.26 -6.62
C LEU A 120 6.51 13.94 -5.48
N GLY A 121 5.26 13.64 -5.85
CA GLY A 121 4.14 13.44 -4.93
C GLY A 121 3.62 12.01 -4.94
N ALA A 122 3.14 11.53 -3.79
CA ALA A 122 2.54 10.21 -3.61
C ALA A 122 1.38 10.22 -2.60
N PHE A 123 0.58 9.17 -2.61
CA PHE A 123 -0.68 9.09 -1.86
C PHE A 123 -0.79 7.77 -1.09
N GLY A 124 -0.68 7.83 0.24
CA GLY A 124 -0.65 6.71 1.17
C GLY A 124 -1.97 6.45 1.88
N LEU A 125 -2.89 5.74 1.21
CA LEU A 125 -4.19 5.35 1.79
C LEU A 125 -4.27 3.87 2.15
N THR A 126 -3.96 3.00 1.19
CA THR A 126 -4.21 1.56 1.25
C THR A 126 -3.33 0.83 2.27
N GLU A 127 -3.92 -0.14 2.97
CA GLU A 127 -3.27 -1.03 3.93
C GLU A 127 -3.61 -2.49 3.63
N GLU A 128 -2.89 -3.45 4.23
CA GLU A 128 -3.16 -4.89 4.03
C GLU A 128 -4.61 -5.29 4.36
N ASN A 129 -5.21 -4.62 5.35
CA ASN A 129 -6.56 -4.85 5.84
C ASN A 129 -7.62 -3.95 5.17
N ALA A 130 -7.18 -2.87 4.49
CA ALA A 130 -8.00 -1.76 3.99
C ALA A 130 -7.62 -1.38 2.55
N GLY A 131 -8.20 -2.12 1.59
CA GLY A 131 -8.16 -1.82 0.15
C GLY A 131 -9.44 -1.14 -0.31
N SER A 132 -10.39 -1.93 -0.82
CA SER A 132 -11.72 -1.44 -1.19
C SER A 132 -12.50 -0.84 0.00
N ASP A 133 -12.27 -1.38 1.21
CA ASP A 133 -12.77 -0.83 2.47
C ASP A 133 -11.78 0.21 3.02
N ALA A 134 -11.58 1.31 2.29
CA ALA A 134 -10.57 2.33 2.60
C ALA A 134 -10.81 3.02 3.96
N GLY A 135 -12.03 2.97 4.49
CA GLY A 135 -12.37 3.50 5.83
C GLY A 135 -11.85 2.63 6.98
N GLY A 136 -11.35 1.42 6.70
CA GLY A 136 -10.81 0.50 7.70
C GLY A 136 -9.32 0.69 7.99
N THR A 137 -8.74 1.85 7.70
CA THR A 137 -7.33 2.15 7.96
C THR A 137 -7.00 2.03 9.46
N GLU A 138 -5.84 1.45 9.77
CA GLU A 138 -5.34 1.19 11.12
C GLU A 138 -4.06 1.98 11.45
N THR A 139 -3.42 2.63 10.47
CA THR A 139 -2.34 3.62 10.75
C THR A 139 -2.87 4.70 11.68
N THR A 140 -2.16 4.98 12.77
CA THR A 140 -2.56 5.97 13.79
C THR A 140 -1.73 7.24 13.70
N ALA A 141 -2.30 8.35 14.19
CA ALA A 141 -1.61 9.61 14.41
C ALA A 141 -2.03 10.18 15.78
N VAL A 142 -1.09 10.29 16.71
CA VAL A 142 -1.34 10.79 18.08
C VAL A 142 -0.73 12.17 18.23
N LEU A 143 -1.51 13.16 18.64
CA LEU A 143 -1.00 14.52 18.89
C LEU A 143 -0.18 14.54 20.20
N GLU A 144 1.08 14.96 20.10
CA GLU A 144 2.01 15.19 21.22
C GLU A 144 2.58 16.61 21.10
N GLY A 145 2.01 17.56 21.85
CA GLY A 145 2.46 18.96 21.82
C GLY A 145 2.21 19.63 20.47
N ASP A 146 3.30 19.90 19.74
CA ASP A 146 3.32 20.57 18.44
C ASP A 146 3.51 19.63 17.23
N TYR A 147 3.48 18.31 17.44
CA TYR A 147 3.56 17.32 16.38
C TYR A 147 2.62 16.13 16.60
N TYR A 148 2.35 15.36 15.55
CA TYR A 148 1.72 14.04 15.61
C TYR A 148 2.78 12.95 15.52
N ILE A 149 2.59 11.87 16.26
CA ILE A 149 3.33 10.63 16.11
C ILE A 149 2.54 9.67 15.24
N LEU A 150 3.05 9.38 14.04
CA LEU A 150 2.46 8.43 13.10
C LEU A 150 3.07 7.03 13.25
N ASN A 151 2.20 6.04 13.34
CA ASN A 151 2.57 4.62 13.43
C ASN A 151 1.68 3.77 12.54
N GLY A 152 2.26 2.93 11.70
CA GLY A 152 1.50 2.10 10.77
C GLY A 152 2.27 1.75 9.51
N GLU A 153 1.55 1.26 8.52
CA GLU A 153 2.10 0.84 7.23
C GLU A 153 1.08 1.13 6.13
N LYS A 154 1.55 1.58 4.97
CA LYS A 154 0.75 1.63 3.73
C LYS A 154 1.35 0.70 2.70
N ILE A 155 0.52 0.12 1.83
CA ILE A 155 0.95 -0.80 0.79
C ILE A 155 0.48 -0.33 -0.59
N PHE A 156 1.17 -0.78 -1.63
CA PHE A 156 0.86 -0.45 -3.02
C PHE A 156 0.92 1.04 -3.37
N ILE A 157 1.83 1.79 -2.73
CA ILE A 157 1.91 3.23 -2.94
C ILE A 157 2.72 3.54 -4.18
N THR A 158 2.02 4.00 -5.22
CA THR A 158 2.63 4.53 -6.45
C THR A 158 3.53 5.72 -6.12
N ASN A 159 4.70 5.78 -6.77
CA ASN A 159 5.81 6.69 -6.47
C ASN A 159 6.41 6.48 -5.05
N GLY A 160 6.06 5.38 -4.35
CA GLY A 160 6.66 5.03 -3.06
C GLY A 160 8.17 4.80 -3.16
N GLY A 161 8.93 5.39 -2.25
CA GLY A 161 10.40 5.38 -2.26
C GLY A 161 11.02 6.47 -3.16
N GLU A 162 10.37 6.83 -4.26
CA GLU A 162 10.87 7.87 -5.19
C GLU A 162 10.34 9.28 -4.87
N ALA A 163 9.09 9.39 -4.41
CA ALA A 163 8.47 10.66 -4.08
C ALA A 163 9.12 11.36 -2.88
N ASP A 164 8.97 12.69 -2.83
CA ASP A 164 9.48 13.53 -1.75
C ASP A 164 8.37 13.90 -0.75
N ILE A 165 7.13 14.02 -1.23
CA ILE A 165 5.97 14.42 -0.44
C ILE A 165 4.88 13.35 -0.52
N TYR A 166 4.37 12.95 0.64
CA TYR A 166 3.35 11.92 0.78
C TYR A 166 2.12 12.47 1.48
N ILE A 167 0.93 12.27 0.88
CA ILE A 167 -0.34 12.49 1.57
C ILE A 167 -0.75 11.18 2.24
N VAL A 168 -0.71 11.15 3.56
CA VAL A 168 -0.94 9.92 4.36
C VAL A 168 -2.22 10.06 5.18
N PHE A 169 -3.04 9.01 5.18
CA PHE A 169 -4.28 8.97 5.95
C PHE A 169 -4.11 8.11 7.19
N ALA A 170 -4.43 8.66 8.35
CA ALA A 170 -4.24 7.99 9.64
C ALA A 170 -5.41 8.30 10.59
N VAL A 171 -5.68 7.37 11.49
CA VAL A 171 -6.68 7.48 12.55
C VAL A 171 -6.15 8.39 13.65
N THR A 172 -6.76 9.55 13.83
CA THR A 172 -6.52 10.45 14.97
C THR A 172 -7.50 10.18 16.10
N THR A 173 -8.71 9.72 15.77
CA THR A 173 -9.74 9.37 16.77
C THR A 173 -10.27 7.97 16.50
N PRO A 174 -9.88 6.95 17.29
CA PRO A 174 -10.36 5.59 17.11
C PRO A 174 -11.88 5.46 17.28
N ASN A 175 -12.42 4.34 16.80
CA ASN A 175 -13.81 3.89 16.99
C ASN A 175 -14.93 4.74 16.38
N ILE A 176 -14.67 5.95 15.88
CA ILE A 176 -15.69 6.80 15.21
C ILE A 176 -15.78 6.60 13.69
N GLY A 177 -15.17 5.51 13.19
CA GLY A 177 -15.16 5.14 11.78
C GLY A 177 -14.47 6.18 10.89
N THR A 178 -15.04 6.45 9.72
CA THR A 178 -14.45 7.36 8.73
C THR A 178 -14.27 8.80 9.22
N ARG A 179 -14.99 9.21 10.28
CA ARG A 179 -14.88 10.53 10.90
C ARG A 179 -13.64 10.68 11.80
N GLY A 180 -12.96 9.57 12.10
CA GLY A 180 -11.75 9.55 12.92
C GLY A 180 -10.47 9.57 12.11
N ILE A 181 -10.56 9.65 10.79
CA ILE A 181 -9.44 9.62 9.86
C ILE A 181 -9.06 11.04 9.48
N SER A 182 -7.78 11.36 9.58
CA SER A 182 -7.20 12.65 9.21
C SER A 182 -6.16 12.47 8.10
N ALA A 183 -5.83 13.55 7.39
CA ALA A 183 -4.84 13.57 6.32
C ALA A 183 -3.60 14.35 6.74
N PHE A 184 -2.42 13.84 6.42
CA PHE A 184 -1.13 14.42 6.82
C PHE A 184 -0.20 14.56 5.62
N ILE A 185 0.54 15.66 5.57
CA ILE A 185 1.66 15.84 4.64
C ILE A 185 2.93 15.30 5.31
N VAL A 186 3.52 14.26 4.75
CA VAL A 186 4.74 13.61 5.27
C VAL A 186 5.87 13.77 4.26
N GLU A 187 7.03 14.25 4.71
CA GLU A 187 8.21 14.46 3.87
C GLU A 187 9.12 13.22 3.90
N LYS A 188 9.69 12.87 2.76
CA LYS A 188 10.76 11.86 2.68
C LYS A 188 11.96 12.31 3.51
N GLY A 189 12.52 11.38 4.29
CA GLY A 189 13.65 11.64 5.18
C GLY A 189 13.27 12.02 6.61
N SER A 190 11.97 12.18 6.92
CA SER A 190 11.51 12.25 8.31
C SER A 190 11.99 11.03 9.11
N GLU A 191 12.46 11.25 10.33
CA GLU A 191 12.91 10.18 11.22
C GLU A 191 11.78 9.17 11.45
N GLY A 192 12.11 7.87 11.39
CA GLY A 192 11.14 6.78 11.51
C GLY A 192 10.31 6.48 10.25
N PHE A 193 10.36 7.34 9.22
CA PHE A 193 9.65 7.12 7.96
C PHE A 193 10.56 6.41 6.95
N SER A 194 10.18 5.20 6.57
CA SER A 194 10.99 4.34 5.70
C SER A 194 10.12 3.61 4.66
N PHE A 195 10.76 2.93 3.72
CA PHE A 195 10.11 2.32 2.57
C PHE A 195 10.41 0.83 2.47
N GLY A 196 9.42 0.05 2.03
CA GLY A 196 9.64 -1.32 1.58
C GLY A 196 10.38 -1.38 0.25
N LYS A 197 10.73 -2.60 -0.20
CA LYS A 197 11.29 -2.79 -1.54
C LYS A 197 10.26 -2.46 -2.61
N HIS A 198 10.72 -1.98 -3.76
CA HIS A 198 9.88 -1.84 -4.93
C HIS A 198 9.28 -3.22 -5.32
N TYR A 199 7.95 -3.29 -5.47
CA TYR A 199 7.27 -4.53 -5.85
C TYR A 199 7.63 -4.97 -7.27
N ASP A 200 7.78 -6.29 -7.44
CA ASP A 200 7.89 -6.94 -8.75
C ASP A 200 6.49 -7.24 -9.30
N LYS A 201 6.05 -6.46 -10.30
CA LYS A 201 4.64 -6.39 -10.75
C LYS A 201 4.44 -7.04 -12.12
N MET A 202 3.19 -7.41 -12.42
CA MET A 202 2.79 -7.93 -13.74
C MET A 202 3.03 -6.92 -14.87
N GLY A 203 2.57 -5.68 -14.69
CA GLY A 203 2.69 -4.58 -15.64
C GLY A 203 2.99 -3.27 -14.92
N ILE A 204 3.03 -2.17 -15.66
CA ILE A 204 3.44 -0.82 -15.26
C ILE A 204 4.76 -0.85 -14.47
N ARG A 205 5.70 -1.66 -14.96
CA ARG A 205 6.96 -1.98 -14.29
C ARG A 205 7.94 -0.80 -14.24
N SER A 206 7.74 0.21 -15.08
CA SER A 206 8.43 1.50 -14.99
C SER A 206 7.92 2.40 -13.85
N SER A 207 6.78 2.10 -13.23
CA SER A 207 6.26 2.85 -12.08
C SER A 207 6.70 2.27 -10.75
N ALA A 208 7.29 3.11 -9.89
CA ALA A 208 7.64 2.74 -8.54
C ALA A 208 6.38 2.48 -7.71
N THR A 209 6.42 1.42 -6.91
CA THR A 209 5.34 0.97 -6.02
C THR A 209 5.98 0.32 -4.81
N ALA A 210 5.75 0.85 -3.63
CA ALA A 210 6.40 0.36 -2.42
C ALA A 210 5.46 0.38 -1.21
N GLU A 211 5.90 -0.26 -0.12
CA GLU A 211 5.32 -0.04 1.19
C GLU A 211 5.84 1.27 1.79
N LEU A 212 5.00 1.96 2.55
CA LEU A 212 5.37 3.05 3.44
C LEU A 212 5.35 2.51 4.86
N ILE A 213 6.37 2.81 5.65
CA ILE A 213 6.53 2.29 7.01
C ILE A 213 6.71 3.47 7.95
N PHE A 214 5.81 3.60 8.93
CA PHE A 214 5.81 4.64 9.93
C PHE A 214 6.10 4.01 11.29
N ASN A 215 7.24 4.36 11.89
CA ASN A 215 7.62 3.97 13.23
C ASN A 215 7.97 5.23 14.03
N ASP A 216 7.05 5.66 14.87
CA ASP A 216 7.13 6.88 15.67
C ASP A 216 7.50 8.14 14.86
N VAL A 217 6.90 8.30 13.68
CA VAL A 217 7.22 9.42 12.78
C VAL A 217 6.64 10.70 13.32
N LYS A 218 7.51 11.66 13.65
CA LYS A 218 7.12 13.02 14.06
C LYS A 218 6.70 13.83 12.84
N VAL A 219 5.42 14.17 12.77
CA VAL A 219 4.83 15.02 11.73
C VAL A 219 4.37 16.31 12.39
N PRO A 220 4.89 17.49 12.03
CA PRO A 220 4.49 18.75 12.64
C PRO A 220 2.97 18.97 12.59
N LYS A 221 2.39 19.63 13.60
CA LYS A 221 0.94 19.84 13.67
C LYS A 221 0.42 20.63 12.46
N GLU A 222 1.21 21.57 11.95
CA GLU A 222 0.92 22.34 10.75
C GLU A 222 0.91 21.51 9.45
N ASN A 223 1.35 20.25 9.48
CA ASN A 223 1.24 19.32 8.35
C ASN A 223 -0.08 18.53 8.33
N LEU A 224 -1.00 18.76 9.28
CA LEU A 224 -2.39 18.33 9.17
C LEU A 224 -3.04 19.03 7.98
N LEU A 225 -3.52 18.24 7.01
CA LEU A 225 -4.18 18.74 5.82
C LEU A 225 -5.70 18.77 6.03
N GLY A 226 -6.29 19.97 6.00
CA GLY A 226 -7.68 20.18 6.40
C GLY A 226 -7.83 20.18 7.93
N LYS A 227 -8.94 19.65 8.44
CA LYS A 227 -9.18 19.49 9.88
C LYS A 227 -9.05 18.03 10.30
N GLU A 228 -8.85 17.80 11.60
CA GLU A 228 -8.97 16.44 12.13
C GLU A 228 -10.33 15.84 11.77
N GLY A 229 -10.34 14.58 11.32
CA GLY A 229 -11.55 13.87 10.89
C GLY A 229 -12.00 14.14 9.45
N ASP A 230 -11.41 15.11 8.74
CA ASP A 230 -11.71 15.37 7.31
C ASP A 230 -11.01 14.38 6.35
N GLY A 231 -10.09 13.55 6.85
CA GLY A 231 -9.20 12.74 6.03
C GLY A 231 -9.93 11.82 5.05
N PHE A 232 -11.00 11.13 5.48
CA PHE A 232 -11.74 10.26 4.56
C PHE A 232 -12.47 11.04 3.45
N LYS A 233 -12.98 12.23 3.75
CA LYS A 233 -13.60 13.12 2.76
C LYS A 233 -12.56 13.60 1.74
N ILE A 234 -11.38 14.00 2.22
CA ILE A 234 -10.25 14.40 1.37
C ILE A 234 -9.84 13.24 0.46
N ALA A 235 -9.69 12.02 1.00
CA ALA A 235 -9.35 10.83 0.23
C ALA A 235 -10.38 10.56 -0.88
N MET A 236 -11.68 10.59 -0.57
CA MET A 236 -12.72 10.32 -1.58
C MET A 236 -12.76 11.38 -2.67
N SER A 237 -12.67 12.67 -2.31
CA SER A 237 -12.62 13.77 -3.28
C SER A 237 -11.39 13.71 -4.18
N THR A 238 -10.27 13.23 -3.64
CA THR A 238 -9.02 13.03 -4.39
C THR A 238 -9.17 11.90 -5.40
N LEU A 239 -9.72 10.76 -4.97
CA LEU A 239 -9.94 9.59 -5.83
C LEU A 239 -10.95 9.84 -6.95
N ASP A 240 -11.96 10.69 -6.75
CA ASP A 240 -12.86 11.09 -7.84
C ASP A 240 -12.08 11.75 -8.99
N GLY A 241 -11.10 12.60 -8.66
CA GLY A 241 -10.18 13.20 -9.63
C GLY A 241 -9.19 12.20 -10.24
N GLY A 242 -8.58 11.36 -9.41
CA GLY A 242 -7.61 10.37 -9.86
C GLY A 242 -8.20 9.32 -10.82
N ARG A 243 -9.47 8.96 -10.66
CA ARG A 243 -10.21 8.09 -11.60
C ARG A 243 -10.22 8.62 -13.03
N ILE A 244 -10.25 9.94 -13.25
CA ILE A 244 -10.14 10.54 -14.59
C ILE A 244 -8.74 10.28 -15.16
N GLY A 245 -7.70 10.40 -14.34
CA GLY A 245 -6.31 10.09 -14.71
C GLY A 245 -6.12 8.61 -15.08
N ILE A 246 -6.65 7.69 -14.28
CA ILE A 246 -6.60 6.25 -14.59
C ILE A 246 -7.41 5.91 -15.85
N ALA A 247 -8.55 6.55 -16.05
CA ALA A 247 -9.31 6.37 -17.28
C ALA A 247 -8.51 6.85 -18.51
N ALA A 248 -7.84 8.00 -18.42
CA ALA A 248 -6.94 8.51 -19.46
C ALA A 248 -5.74 7.59 -19.71
N GLN A 249 -5.17 7.02 -18.66
CA GLN A 249 -4.07 6.06 -18.78
C GLN A 249 -4.54 4.76 -19.47
N ALA A 250 -5.69 4.21 -19.09
CA ALA A 250 -6.28 3.04 -19.76
C ALA A 250 -6.57 3.33 -21.24
N LEU A 251 -7.09 4.53 -21.55
CA LEU A 251 -7.29 4.99 -22.92
C LEU A 251 -5.98 5.06 -23.71
N GLY A 252 -4.92 5.61 -23.11
CA GLY A 252 -3.59 5.67 -23.71
C GLY A 252 -3.04 4.28 -24.03
N ILE A 253 -3.00 3.38 -23.06
CA ILE A 253 -2.54 1.99 -23.25
C ILE A 253 -3.31 1.31 -24.39
N ALA A 254 -4.64 1.47 -24.42
CA ALA A 254 -5.49 0.92 -25.46
C ALA A 254 -5.22 1.55 -26.84
N GLN A 255 -5.02 2.88 -26.89
CA GLN A 255 -4.71 3.62 -28.11
C GLN A 255 -3.37 3.16 -28.70
N GLY A 256 -2.34 2.99 -27.86
CA GLY A 256 -1.03 2.50 -28.28
C GLY A 256 -1.10 1.08 -28.83
N ALA A 257 -1.81 0.18 -28.14
CA ALA A 257 -2.01 -1.19 -28.62
C ALA A 257 -2.78 -1.24 -29.95
N TYR A 258 -3.79 -0.40 -30.12
CA TYR A 258 -4.55 -0.26 -31.37
C TYR A 258 -3.67 0.24 -32.52
N GLU A 259 -2.87 1.29 -32.30
CA GLU A 259 -1.97 1.86 -33.31
C GLU A 259 -0.95 0.83 -33.79
N ASN A 260 -0.30 0.12 -32.86
CA ASN A 260 0.64 -0.95 -33.18
C ASN A 260 -0.03 -2.10 -33.96
N ALA A 261 -1.22 -2.53 -33.54
CA ALA A 261 -1.97 -3.57 -34.24
C ALA A 261 -2.40 -3.15 -35.64
N LEU A 262 -2.82 -1.89 -35.80
CA LEU A 262 -3.20 -1.33 -37.09
C LEU A 262 -1.99 -1.28 -38.04
N GLU A 263 -0.85 -0.78 -37.59
CA GLU A 263 0.39 -0.74 -38.37
C GLU A 263 0.83 -2.15 -38.79
N TYR A 264 1.00 -3.05 -37.83
CA TYR A 264 1.37 -4.45 -38.10
C TYR A 264 0.40 -5.14 -39.06
N SER A 265 -0.91 -4.87 -38.94
CA SER A 265 -1.91 -5.50 -39.80
C SER A 265 -1.84 -5.07 -41.26
N LYS A 266 -1.27 -3.89 -41.55
CA LYS A 266 -1.04 -3.38 -42.91
C LYS A 266 0.22 -3.98 -43.53
N GLU A 267 1.22 -4.30 -42.71
CA GLU A 267 2.49 -4.87 -43.16
C GLU A 267 2.46 -6.39 -43.29
N ARG A 268 1.84 -7.08 -42.32
CA ARG A 268 1.82 -8.53 -42.29
C ARG A 268 0.95 -9.11 -43.40
N VAL A 269 1.55 -9.91 -44.27
CA VAL A 269 0.86 -10.60 -45.37
C VAL A 269 0.59 -12.07 -45.02
N GLN A 270 -0.68 -12.50 -45.16
CA GLN A 270 -1.08 -13.91 -45.15
C GLN A 270 -2.16 -14.14 -46.20
N PHE A 271 -2.18 -15.32 -46.80
CA PHE A 271 -3.09 -15.65 -47.90
C PHE A 271 -3.04 -14.62 -49.05
N GLY A 272 -1.84 -14.11 -49.36
CA GLY A 272 -1.58 -13.23 -50.49
C GLY A 272 -1.98 -11.75 -50.32
N LYS A 273 -2.42 -11.30 -49.14
CA LYS A 273 -2.76 -9.89 -48.88
C LYS A 273 -2.43 -9.46 -47.44
N PRO A 274 -2.30 -8.15 -47.16
CA PRO A 274 -2.23 -7.64 -45.80
C PRO A 274 -3.37 -8.17 -44.93
N ILE A 275 -3.09 -8.58 -43.70
CA ILE A 275 -4.10 -9.19 -42.82
C ILE A 275 -5.24 -8.22 -42.49
N CYS A 276 -5.02 -6.90 -42.53
CA CYS A 276 -6.08 -5.89 -42.40
C CYS A 276 -7.16 -5.97 -43.49
N GLN A 277 -6.87 -6.61 -44.64
CA GLN A 277 -7.82 -6.85 -45.72
C GLN A 277 -8.62 -8.15 -45.53
N GLN A 278 -8.42 -8.86 -44.43
CA GLN A 278 -9.31 -9.94 -44.00
C GLN A 278 -10.42 -9.36 -43.13
N GLN A 279 -11.68 -9.67 -43.48
CA GLN A 279 -12.84 -9.04 -42.85
C GLN A 279 -12.84 -9.15 -41.33
N ILE A 280 -12.44 -10.30 -40.77
CA ILE A 280 -12.40 -10.51 -39.33
C ILE A 280 -11.41 -9.57 -38.62
N ILE A 281 -10.29 -9.23 -39.26
CA ILE A 281 -9.30 -8.29 -38.72
C ILE A 281 -9.82 -6.85 -38.87
N ALA A 282 -10.41 -6.52 -40.02
CA ALA A 282 -11.03 -5.22 -40.24
C ALA A 282 -12.14 -4.91 -39.22
N PHE A 283 -12.97 -5.90 -38.88
CA PHE A 283 -14.01 -5.77 -37.85
C PHE A 283 -13.40 -5.52 -36.45
N LYS A 284 -12.36 -6.26 -36.06
CA LYS A 284 -11.64 -6.00 -34.81
C LYS A 284 -11.13 -4.56 -34.75
N LEU A 285 -10.46 -4.10 -35.81
CA LEU A 285 -9.94 -2.72 -35.87
C LEU A 285 -11.07 -1.67 -35.78
N ALA A 286 -12.22 -1.92 -36.42
CA ALA A 286 -13.38 -1.02 -36.34
C ALA A 286 -13.99 -0.98 -34.92
N ASP A 287 -14.13 -2.13 -34.28
CA ASP A 287 -14.67 -2.24 -32.92
C ASP A 287 -13.73 -1.58 -31.90
N MET A 288 -12.42 -1.82 -32.01
CA MET A 288 -11.39 -1.16 -31.19
C MET A 288 -11.46 0.36 -31.33
N ALA A 289 -11.51 0.88 -32.56
CA ALA A 289 -11.60 2.32 -32.82
C ALA A 289 -12.88 2.95 -32.22
N THR A 290 -14.00 2.23 -32.29
CA THR A 290 -15.29 2.67 -31.73
C THR A 290 -15.22 2.74 -30.20
N LYS A 291 -14.66 1.73 -29.55
CA LYS A 291 -14.47 1.69 -28.09
C LYS A 291 -13.54 2.82 -27.61
N LEU A 292 -12.43 3.07 -28.31
CA LEU A 292 -11.53 4.19 -28.03
C LEU A 292 -12.25 5.54 -28.11
N ARG A 293 -13.09 5.74 -29.12
CA ARG A 293 -13.86 6.96 -29.27
C ARG A 293 -14.86 7.14 -28.12
N ALA A 294 -15.58 6.09 -27.75
CA ALA A 294 -16.54 6.11 -26.65
C ALA A 294 -15.86 6.40 -25.29
N ALA A 295 -14.75 5.71 -25.00
CA ALA A 295 -14.00 5.92 -23.76
C ALA A 295 -13.48 7.35 -23.65
N ARG A 296 -12.90 7.91 -24.72
CA ARG A 296 -12.39 9.29 -24.73
C ARG A 296 -13.48 10.32 -24.45
N PHE A 297 -14.69 10.12 -24.98
CA PHE A 297 -15.81 11.01 -24.67
C PHE A 297 -16.20 10.99 -23.19
N LEU A 298 -16.31 9.80 -22.58
CA LEU A 298 -16.63 9.69 -21.15
C LEU A 298 -15.58 10.40 -20.29
N ILE A 299 -14.29 10.21 -20.62
CA ILE A 299 -13.18 10.80 -19.88
C ILE A 299 -13.22 12.33 -19.96
N TYR A 300 -13.34 12.88 -21.17
CA TYR A 300 -13.30 14.33 -21.33
C TYR A 300 -14.58 15.00 -20.82
N SER A 301 -15.73 14.33 -20.89
CA SER A 301 -16.96 14.81 -20.24
C SER A 301 -16.80 14.90 -18.72
N ALA A 302 -16.23 13.88 -18.07
CA ALA A 302 -15.94 13.93 -16.64
C ALA A 302 -14.91 15.02 -16.28
N ALA A 303 -13.89 15.20 -17.13
CA ALA A 303 -12.89 16.27 -16.97
C ALA A 303 -13.49 17.67 -17.10
N GLU A 304 -14.40 17.89 -18.05
CA GLU A 304 -15.13 19.14 -18.23
C GLU A 304 -16.00 19.46 -17.01
N LEU A 305 -16.75 18.48 -16.50
CA LEU A 305 -17.55 18.64 -15.26
C LEU A 305 -16.66 19.05 -14.08
N LYS A 306 -15.51 18.37 -13.90
CA LYS A 306 -14.55 18.73 -12.85
C LYS A 306 -14.02 20.16 -13.04
N GLY A 307 -13.65 20.55 -14.26
CA GLY A 307 -13.13 21.88 -14.57
C GLY A 307 -14.14 22.99 -14.32
N ASN A 308 -15.43 22.69 -14.47
CA ASN A 308 -16.54 23.63 -14.20
C ASN A 308 -17.05 23.59 -12.76
N HIS A 309 -16.38 22.85 -11.86
CA HIS A 309 -16.80 22.67 -10.46
C HIS A 309 -18.18 22.02 -10.28
N GLU A 310 -18.64 21.26 -11.27
CA GLU A 310 -19.86 20.47 -11.19
C GLU A 310 -19.63 19.17 -10.41
N HIS A 311 -20.71 18.49 -9.98
CA HIS A 311 -20.59 17.14 -9.45
C HIS A 311 -20.17 16.16 -10.56
N TYR A 312 -19.09 15.39 -10.34
CA TYR A 312 -18.50 14.52 -11.36
C TYR A 312 -18.13 13.11 -10.87
N SER A 313 -18.48 12.75 -9.63
CA SER A 313 -18.05 11.47 -9.01
C SER A 313 -18.59 10.26 -9.77
N MET A 314 -19.85 10.32 -10.22
CA MET A 314 -20.47 9.24 -11.00
C MET A 314 -19.84 9.14 -12.39
N GLU A 315 -19.63 10.27 -13.07
CA GLU A 315 -19.09 10.34 -14.42
C GLU A 315 -17.63 9.90 -14.46
N ALA A 316 -16.82 10.28 -13.46
CA ALA A 316 -15.46 9.77 -13.31
C ALA A 316 -15.44 8.26 -13.06
N ALA A 317 -16.35 7.73 -12.25
CA ALA A 317 -16.47 6.28 -12.03
C ALA A 317 -16.89 5.54 -13.31
N MET A 318 -17.84 6.08 -14.08
CA MET A 318 -18.25 5.55 -15.38
C MET A 318 -17.08 5.55 -16.38
N ALA A 319 -16.37 6.68 -16.48
CA ALA A 319 -15.22 6.82 -17.36
C ALA A 319 -14.12 5.80 -17.01
N LYS A 320 -13.74 5.68 -15.74
CA LYS A 320 -12.71 4.74 -15.28
C LYS A 320 -13.12 3.30 -15.50
N GLN A 321 -14.35 2.93 -15.13
CA GLN A 321 -14.87 1.59 -15.31
C GLN A 321 -14.87 1.20 -16.80
N TYR A 322 -15.50 2.03 -17.65
CA TYR A 322 -15.63 1.74 -19.07
C TYR A 322 -14.27 1.70 -19.77
N ALA A 323 -13.44 2.73 -19.58
CA ALA A 323 -12.13 2.82 -20.23
C ALA A 323 -11.22 1.64 -19.86
N SER A 324 -11.21 1.20 -18.60
CA SER A 324 -10.40 0.07 -18.17
C SER A 324 -10.96 -1.29 -18.62
N ASP A 325 -12.29 -1.48 -18.66
CA ASP A 325 -12.91 -2.69 -19.20
C ASP A 325 -12.60 -2.82 -20.71
N VAL A 326 -12.83 -1.77 -21.49
CA VAL A 326 -12.56 -1.82 -22.95
C VAL A 326 -11.06 -1.83 -23.27
N CYS A 327 -10.21 -1.29 -22.40
CA CYS A 327 -8.76 -1.39 -22.56
C CYS A 327 -8.33 -2.86 -22.61
N LEU A 328 -8.83 -3.71 -21.70
CA LEU A 328 -8.54 -5.14 -21.71
C LEU A 328 -9.02 -5.85 -22.99
N GLU A 329 -10.19 -5.48 -23.50
CA GLU A 329 -10.70 -6.03 -24.76
C GLU A 329 -9.82 -5.62 -25.95
N ILE A 330 -9.43 -4.34 -26.01
CA ILE A 330 -8.60 -3.77 -27.08
C ILE A 330 -7.21 -4.39 -27.07
N VAL A 331 -6.51 -4.43 -25.93
CA VAL A 331 -5.16 -5.01 -25.86
C VAL A 331 -5.16 -6.51 -26.15
N ASN A 332 -6.23 -7.22 -25.78
CA ASN A 332 -6.41 -8.63 -26.14
C ASN A 332 -6.53 -8.82 -27.65
N ASP A 333 -7.37 -8.02 -28.32
CA ASP A 333 -7.51 -8.08 -29.77
C ASP A 333 -6.25 -7.61 -30.50
N ALA A 334 -5.55 -6.60 -29.99
CA ALA A 334 -4.26 -6.16 -30.52
C ALA A 334 -3.23 -7.29 -30.49
N LEU A 335 -3.08 -7.97 -29.35
CA LEU A 335 -2.21 -9.13 -29.21
C LEU A 335 -2.62 -10.25 -30.18
N GLN A 336 -3.93 -10.52 -30.30
CA GLN A 336 -4.45 -11.54 -31.20
C GLN A 336 -4.18 -11.24 -32.68
N ILE A 337 -4.19 -9.96 -33.09
CA ILE A 337 -3.85 -9.51 -34.45
C ILE A 337 -2.36 -9.77 -34.75
N PHE A 338 -1.48 -9.58 -33.78
CA PHE A 338 -0.07 -9.95 -33.90
C PHE A 338 0.15 -11.47 -33.98
N GLY A 339 -0.77 -12.26 -33.44
CA GLY A 339 -0.68 -13.72 -33.38
C GLY A 339 0.51 -14.17 -32.53
N GLY A 340 1.27 -15.15 -33.01
CA GLY A 340 2.41 -15.69 -32.26
C GLY A 340 3.46 -14.64 -31.87
N SER A 341 3.68 -13.62 -32.72
CA SER A 341 4.62 -12.53 -32.42
C SER A 341 4.19 -11.72 -31.20
N GLY A 342 2.89 -11.48 -31.05
CA GLY A 342 2.34 -10.64 -29.96
C GLY A 342 2.47 -11.28 -28.58
N TYR A 343 2.79 -12.57 -28.51
CA TYR A 343 3.04 -13.27 -27.26
C TYR A 343 4.51 -13.18 -26.80
N LEU A 344 5.40 -12.69 -27.66
CA LEU A 344 6.82 -12.58 -27.35
C LEU A 344 7.11 -11.28 -26.57
N LYS A 345 7.96 -11.39 -25.55
CA LYS A 345 8.52 -10.21 -24.87
C LYS A 345 9.29 -9.35 -25.85
N GLY A 346 9.21 -8.03 -25.67
CA GLY A 346 9.80 -7.05 -26.57
C GLY A 346 8.80 -6.44 -27.55
N MET A 347 7.61 -7.05 -27.71
CA MET A 347 6.51 -6.42 -28.46
C MET A 347 5.69 -5.50 -27.55
N GLU A 348 5.37 -4.32 -28.03
CA GLU A 348 4.62 -3.29 -27.30
C GLU A 348 3.24 -3.80 -26.87
N VAL A 349 2.59 -4.63 -27.70
CA VAL A 349 1.26 -5.18 -27.41
C VAL A 349 1.25 -6.17 -26.24
N GLU A 350 2.35 -6.91 -26.00
CA GLU A 350 2.48 -7.79 -24.82
C GLU A 350 2.58 -6.96 -23.54
N ARG A 351 3.39 -5.89 -23.57
CA ARG A 351 3.54 -4.97 -22.44
C ARG A 351 2.22 -4.26 -22.17
N ALA A 352 1.57 -3.70 -23.19
CA ALA A 352 0.27 -3.06 -23.07
C ALA A 352 -0.79 -3.97 -22.46
N TYR A 353 -0.79 -5.27 -22.82
CA TYR A 353 -1.70 -6.25 -22.22
C TYR A 353 -1.48 -6.41 -20.71
N ARG A 354 -0.21 -6.51 -20.27
CA ARG A 354 0.14 -6.60 -18.85
C ARG A 354 -0.22 -5.32 -18.09
N ASP A 355 0.07 -4.16 -18.69
CA ASP A 355 -0.19 -2.84 -18.11
C ASP A 355 -1.69 -2.58 -17.95
N ALA A 356 -2.51 -2.93 -18.94
CA ALA A 356 -3.96 -2.72 -18.91
C ALA A 356 -4.65 -3.37 -17.71
N LYS A 357 -4.12 -4.49 -17.20
CA LYS A 357 -4.78 -5.26 -16.12
C LYS A 357 -4.88 -4.48 -14.81
N ILE A 358 -3.90 -3.63 -14.49
CA ILE A 358 -3.94 -2.86 -13.24
C ILE A 358 -5.02 -1.79 -13.26
N CYS A 359 -5.39 -1.29 -14.45
CA CYS A 359 -6.41 -0.25 -14.61
C CYS A 359 -7.79 -0.69 -14.12
N THR A 360 -8.09 -1.99 -14.10
CA THR A 360 -9.36 -2.50 -13.54
C THR A 360 -9.35 -2.64 -12.01
N ILE A 361 -8.19 -2.45 -11.36
CA ILE A 361 -7.95 -2.80 -9.96
C ILE A 361 -7.74 -1.57 -9.09
N TYR A 362 -6.76 -0.73 -9.41
CA TYR A 362 -6.40 0.40 -8.54
C TYR A 362 -7.32 1.62 -8.71
N GLU A 363 -7.20 2.58 -7.78
CA GLU A 363 -8.08 3.74 -7.64
C GLU A 363 -9.58 3.37 -7.55
N GLY A 364 -9.82 2.22 -6.92
CA GLY A 364 -11.09 1.54 -6.82
C GLY A 364 -11.26 0.52 -7.94
N THR A 365 -11.48 -0.74 -7.58
CA THR A 365 -11.74 -1.80 -8.55
C THR A 365 -12.98 -1.49 -9.39
N ASN A 366 -13.14 -2.13 -10.54
CA ASN A 366 -14.33 -1.88 -11.37
C ASN A 366 -15.64 -2.30 -10.68
N GLU A 367 -15.60 -3.15 -9.64
CA GLU A 367 -16.74 -3.40 -8.75
C GLU A 367 -17.04 -2.18 -7.88
N ILE A 368 -16.01 -1.54 -7.32
CA ILE A 368 -16.16 -0.30 -6.53
C ILE A 368 -16.66 0.86 -7.40
N GLN A 369 -16.22 0.95 -8.65
CA GLN A 369 -16.79 1.94 -9.58
C GLN A 369 -18.29 1.70 -9.78
N ARG A 370 -18.70 0.45 -9.98
CA ARG A 370 -20.13 0.08 -10.09
C ARG A 370 -20.91 0.40 -8.80
N VAL A 371 -20.30 0.23 -7.62
CA VAL A 371 -20.91 0.65 -6.34
C VAL A 371 -21.12 2.17 -6.30
N VAL A 372 -20.12 2.97 -6.72
CA VAL A 372 -20.24 4.44 -6.79
C VAL A 372 -21.34 4.86 -7.76
N ILE A 373 -21.37 4.26 -8.95
CA ILE A 373 -22.40 4.52 -9.97
C ILE A 373 -23.79 4.16 -9.44
N ALA A 374 -23.95 2.94 -8.89
CA ALA A 374 -25.23 2.50 -8.33
C ALA A 374 -25.69 3.43 -7.21
N ALA A 375 -24.81 3.82 -6.29
CA ALA A 375 -25.15 4.71 -5.19
C ALA A 375 -25.66 6.09 -5.66
N ASN A 376 -25.21 6.58 -6.81
CA ASN A 376 -25.71 7.83 -7.40
C ASN A 376 -27.04 7.66 -8.14
N ILE A 377 -27.30 6.49 -8.74
CA ILE A 377 -28.52 6.21 -9.50
C ILE A 377 -29.69 5.81 -8.59
N ILE A 378 -29.45 4.89 -7.65
CA ILE A 378 -30.50 4.31 -6.79
C ILE A 378 -30.46 4.82 -5.35
N GLY A 379 -29.50 5.70 -5.02
CA GLY A 379 -29.26 6.19 -3.66
C GLY A 379 -28.39 5.23 -2.82
N LYS A 380 -27.90 5.73 -1.68
CA LYS A 380 -27.14 4.93 -0.71
C LYS A 380 -28.12 4.16 0.18
N MET A 381 -27.79 2.90 0.49
CA MET A 381 -28.49 2.20 1.57
C MET A 381 -28.37 3.03 2.87
N PRO A 382 -29.45 3.16 3.66
CA PRO A 382 -29.36 3.71 5.00
C PRO A 382 -28.28 2.96 5.77
N LYS A 383 -27.38 3.69 6.44
CA LYS A 383 -26.44 3.06 7.35
C LYS A 383 -27.26 2.42 8.45
N THR A 384 -27.30 1.09 8.51
CA THR A 384 -27.69 0.41 9.75
C THR A 384 -26.71 0.87 10.82
N GLU A 385 -27.21 1.24 11.99
CA GLU A 385 -26.41 1.57 13.17
C GLU A 385 -25.63 0.31 13.59
N SER A 386 -24.52 0.05 12.91
CA SER A 386 -23.64 -1.05 13.24
C SER A 386 -22.74 -0.57 14.36
N VAL A 387 -22.88 -1.19 15.53
CA VAL A 387 -21.92 -1.16 16.64
C VAL A 387 -20.51 -1.22 16.05
N ALA A 388 -19.66 -0.26 16.45
CA ALA A 388 -18.27 -0.17 15.99
C ALA A 388 -17.65 -1.57 15.93
N LYS A 389 -17.18 -1.98 14.75
CA LYS A 389 -16.45 -3.25 14.62
C LYS A 389 -15.26 -3.16 15.55
N THR A 390 -15.27 -3.98 16.59
CA THR A 390 -14.17 -4.15 17.52
C THR A 390 -12.87 -4.35 16.74
N SER A 391 -11.82 -3.64 17.16
CA SER A 391 -10.45 -3.71 16.62
C SER A 391 -10.11 -5.14 16.17
N ARG A 392 -9.75 -5.34 14.89
CA ARG A 392 -9.37 -6.66 14.37
C ARG A 392 -8.19 -7.20 15.18
N GLU A 393 -8.29 -8.44 15.64
CA GLU A 393 -7.19 -9.09 16.37
C GLU A 393 -5.93 -9.21 15.48
N PRO A 394 -4.72 -9.03 16.04
CA PRO A 394 -3.47 -9.21 15.28
C PRO A 394 -3.40 -10.57 14.57
N ALA A 395 -2.67 -10.66 13.46
CA ALA A 395 -2.59 -11.88 12.63
C ALA A 395 -2.16 -13.14 13.42
N THR A 396 -1.30 -12.95 14.42
CA THR A 396 -0.83 -14.00 15.34
C THR A 396 -1.50 -13.92 16.73
N GLY A 397 -2.53 -13.08 16.88
CA GLY A 397 -3.15 -12.66 18.14
C GLY A 397 -2.26 -11.74 18.99
N TYR A 398 -2.74 -11.26 20.13
CA TYR A 398 -1.94 -10.47 21.07
C TYR A 398 -0.68 -11.22 21.55
N ARG A 399 0.46 -10.53 21.47
CA ARG A 399 1.81 -11.02 21.80
C ARG A 399 2.46 -10.13 22.85
N LYS A 400 3.45 -10.66 23.59
CA LYS A 400 4.16 -9.92 24.65
C LYS A 400 4.89 -8.66 24.17
N LYS A 401 5.37 -8.63 22.91
CA LYS A 401 6.07 -7.49 22.29
C LYS A 401 7.27 -6.96 23.08
N VAL A 402 8.02 -7.85 23.76
CA VAL A 402 9.26 -7.47 24.46
C VAL A 402 10.40 -7.46 23.43
N ILE A 403 10.71 -6.29 22.89
CA ILE A 403 11.71 -6.11 21.83
C ILE A 403 12.96 -5.42 22.41
N TYR A 404 14.09 -6.11 22.39
CA TYR A 404 15.38 -5.60 22.85
C TYR A 404 16.05 -4.79 21.73
N LYS A 405 15.88 -3.46 21.79
CA LYS A 405 16.43 -2.50 20.82
C LYS A 405 17.80 -1.95 21.24
N ASP A 406 17.95 -1.65 22.52
CA ASP A 406 19.13 -1.00 23.11
C ASP A 406 20.04 -2.01 23.82
N GLY A 407 21.28 -1.60 24.11
CA GLY A 407 22.30 -2.44 24.73
C GLY A 407 23.20 -3.19 23.74
N THR A 408 24.23 -3.84 24.26
CA THR A 408 25.15 -4.67 23.47
C THR A 408 24.46 -5.93 22.94
N PRO A 409 24.94 -6.53 21.83
CA PRO A 409 24.46 -7.82 21.34
C PRO A 409 24.37 -8.91 22.42
N GLU A 410 25.35 -8.97 23.32
CA GLU A 410 25.42 -9.93 24.42
C GLU A 410 24.32 -9.71 25.47
N GLU A 411 24.12 -8.46 25.90
CA GLU A 411 23.04 -8.11 26.85
C GLU A 411 21.65 -8.45 26.30
N LYS A 412 21.42 -8.19 25.00
CA LYS A 412 20.17 -8.52 24.32
C LYS A 412 19.94 -10.03 24.27
N VAL A 413 20.97 -10.81 23.94
CA VAL A 413 20.90 -12.28 23.91
C VAL A 413 20.65 -12.86 25.30
N ASN A 414 21.38 -12.39 26.32
CA ASN A 414 21.20 -12.84 27.70
C ASN A 414 19.77 -12.58 28.18
N SER A 415 19.25 -11.37 27.93
CA SER A 415 17.87 -10.99 28.27
C SER A 415 16.83 -11.89 27.59
N LEU A 416 17.05 -12.24 26.31
CA LEU A 416 16.17 -13.16 25.58
C LEU A 416 16.21 -14.58 26.19
N VAL A 417 17.40 -15.13 26.44
CA VAL A 417 17.56 -16.49 26.97
C VAL A 417 16.97 -16.61 28.37
N GLU A 418 17.20 -15.63 29.25
CA GLU A 418 16.59 -15.58 30.57
C GLU A 418 15.06 -15.53 30.49
N ALA A 419 14.50 -14.73 29.59
CA ALA A 419 13.05 -14.65 29.40
C ALA A 419 12.45 -15.98 28.90
N LEU A 420 13.12 -16.67 27.98
CA LEU A 420 12.69 -17.98 27.48
C LEU A 420 12.79 -19.06 28.57
N LYS A 421 13.86 -19.07 29.36
CA LYS A 421 13.98 -19.98 30.52
C LYS A 421 12.89 -19.72 31.55
N LYS A 422 12.58 -18.45 31.83
CA LYS A 422 11.49 -18.04 32.73
C LYS A 422 10.11 -18.47 32.23
N ASP A 423 9.91 -18.50 30.92
CA ASP A 423 8.71 -19.03 30.28
C ASP A 423 8.63 -20.57 30.31
N GLY A 424 9.68 -21.26 30.77
CA GLY A 424 9.71 -22.71 30.94
C GLY A 424 10.32 -23.48 29.75
N TYR A 425 11.05 -22.81 28.85
CA TYR A 425 11.75 -23.49 27.77
C TYR A 425 13.02 -24.17 28.27
N ASP A 426 13.05 -25.50 28.15
CA ASP A 426 14.22 -26.34 28.45
C ASP A 426 15.04 -26.62 27.18
N PHE A 427 16.22 -26.05 27.09
CA PHE A 427 17.14 -26.23 25.96
C PHE A 427 18.11 -27.41 26.14
N SER A 428 17.94 -28.26 27.16
CA SER A 428 18.70 -29.50 27.31
C SER A 428 18.15 -30.68 26.48
N VAL A 429 16.93 -30.54 25.94
CA VAL A 429 16.26 -31.50 25.07
C VAL A 429 16.15 -30.99 23.63
N GLY A 430 16.05 -31.89 22.67
CA GLY A 430 15.90 -31.52 21.27
C GLY A 430 15.25 -32.58 20.37
N ILE A 431 14.99 -32.15 19.14
CA ILE A 431 14.47 -32.97 18.04
C ILE A 431 15.44 -32.91 16.85
N PRO A 432 15.43 -33.90 15.94
CA PRO A 432 16.20 -33.84 14.71
C PRO A 432 15.86 -32.59 13.89
N ILE A 433 16.87 -31.94 13.30
CA ILE A 433 16.72 -30.70 12.52
C ILE A 433 15.82 -30.87 11.29
N ASP A 434 15.70 -32.11 10.79
CA ASP A 434 14.89 -32.50 9.64
C ASP A 434 13.47 -32.96 10.03
N THR A 435 13.09 -32.88 11.31
CA THR A 435 11.72 -33.20 11.75
C THR A 435 10.70 -32.40 10.93
N PRO A 436 9.62 -33.01 10.42
CA PRO A 436 8.58 -32.29 9.68
C PRO A 436 8.01 -31.13 10.51
N ILE A 437 7.87 -29.94 9.91
CA ILE A 437 7.42 -28.72 10.60
C ILE A 437 6.10 -28.91 11.35
N SER A 438 5.18 -29.69 10.79
CA SER A 438 3.88 -29.98 11.39
C SER A 438 3.94 -30.84 12.66
N LYS A 439 5.06 -31.55 12.88
CA LYS A 439 5.33 -32.41 14.04
C LYS A 439 6.37 -31.80 14.99
N ALA A 440 7.06 -30.74 14.57
CA ALA A 440 8.11 -30.12 15.34
C ALA A 440 7.52 -29.34 16.53
N GLU A 441 8.09 -29.55 17.72
CA GLU A 441 7.77 -28.71 18.88
C GLU A 441 8.38 -27.32 18.76
N ARG A 442 9.58 -27.23 18.16
CA ARG A 442 10.34 -25.99 18.00
C ARG A 442 10.85 -25.89 16.58
N VAL A 443 10.83 -24.68 16.04
CA VAL A 443 11.37 -24.39 14.70
C VAL A 443 12.27 -23.16 14.77
N VAL A 444 13.48 -23.29 14.23
CA VAL A 444 14.33 -22.15 13.85
C VAL A 444 14.12 -21.93 12.36
N SER A 445 13.60 -20.77 11.99
CA SER A 445 13.21 -20.45 10.63
C SER A 445 14.05 -19.31 10.08
N VAL A 446 14.55 -19.49 8.85
CA VAL A 446 15.45 -18.53 8.19
C VAL A 446 14.77 -17.71 7.09
N GLY A 447 15.03 -16.40 7.10
CA GLY A 447 14.61 -15.44 6.10
C GLY A 447 15.75 -14.93 5.23
N GLN A 448 15.42 -14.07 4.25
CA GLN A 448 16.42 -13.49 3.34
C GLN A 448 17.47 -12.62 4.06
N GLY A 449 17.20 -12.19 5.29
CA GLY A 449 18.18 -11.44 6.10
C GLY A 449 19.46 -12.23 6.39
N ILE A 450 19.48 -13.55 6.19
CA ILE A 450 20.68 -14.39 6.38
C ILE A 450 21.80 -14.11 5.35
N GLY A 451 21.45 -13.51 4.20
CA GLY A 451 22.40 -13.25 3.12
C GLY A 451 22.81 -14.50 2.35
N GLU A 452 24.12 -14.74 2.24
CA GLU A 452 24.71 -15.82 1.46
C GLU A 452 24.43 -17.22 2.03
N LYS A 453 24.50 -18.25 1.18
CA LYS A 453 24.15 -19.63 1.56
C LYS A 453 25.07 -20.19 2.63
N GLU A 454 26.34 -19.78 2.64
CA GLU A 454 27.35 -20.22 3.60
C GLU A 454 26.91 -19.94 5.03
N ASN A 455 26.15 -18.87 5.28
CA ASN A 455 25.66 -18.49 6.60
C ASN A 455 24.61 -19.45 7.18
N MET A 456 24.09 -20.40 6.38
CA MET A 456 23.16 -21.43 6.86
C MET A 456 23.74 -22.30 7.97
N HIS A 457 25.06 -22.43 8.06
CA HIS A 457 25.71 -23.17 9.15
C HIS A 457 25.37 -22.59 10.55
N LEU A 458 25.10 -21.28 10.66
CA LEU A 458 24.67 -20.64 11.91
C LEU A 458 23.25 -21.08 12.28
N ILE A 459 22.36 -21.18 11.28
CA ILE A 459 20.98 -21.63 11.47
C ILE A 459 20.95 -23.10 11.87
N GLU A 460 21.78 -23.94 11.26
CA GLU A 460 21.91 -25.35 11.64
C GLU A 460 22.39 -25.53 13.07
N LYS A 461 23.47 -24.81 13.46
CA LYS A 461 23.98 -24.82 14.84
C LYS A 461 22.93 -24.31 15.84
N LEU A 462 22.24 -23.22 15.52
CA LEU A 462 21.18 -22.69 16.38
C LEU A 462 20.01 -23.68 16.49
N ALA A 463 19.61 -24.34 15.41
CA ALA A 463 18.56 -25.34 15.44
C ALA A 463 18.92 -26.52 16.36
N VAL A 464 20.18 -26.98 16.30
CA VAL A 464 20.68 -28.00 17.23
C VAL A 464 20.63 -27.51 18.68
N GLN A 465 21.15 -26.31 18.96
CA GLN A 465 21.19 -25.79 20.34
C GLN A 465 19.82 -25.44 20.91
N ALA A 466 18.90 -24.96 20.07
CA ALA A 466 17.52 -24.70 20.45
C ALA A 466 16.67 -25.99 20.57
N GLY A 467 17.20 -27.14 20.11
CA GLY A 467 16.48 -28.39 20.04
C GLY A 467 15.29 -28.32 19.08
N ALA A 468 15.52 -27.80 17.87
CA ALA A 468 14.49 -27.37 16.93
C ALA A 468 14.70 -27.94 15.51
N ALA A 469 13.61 -28.03 14.76
CA ALA A 469 13.66 -28.29 13.32
C ALA A 469 14.02 -27.01 12.54
N ILE A 470 14.57 -27.17 11.35
CA ILE A 470 14.85 -26.05 10.44
C ILE A 470 13.60 -25.78 9.58
N GLY A 471 13.16 -24.53 9.58
CA GLY A 471 12.16 -23.98 8.67
C GLY A 471 12.71 -22.81 7.86
N SER A 472 11.91 -22.26 6.95
CA SER A 472 12.30 -21.07 6.21
C SER A 472 11.11 -20.20 5.78
N SER A 473 11.44 -19.00 5.32
CA SER A 473 10.56 -18.19 4.48
C SER A 473 10.46 -18.74 3.06
N ARG A 474 9.44 -18.30 2.31
CA ARG A 474 9.21 -18.71 0.91
C ARG A 474 10.40 -18.38 0.00
N PRO A 475 10.95 -17.14 0.01
CA PRO A 475 12.07 -16.81 -0.88
C PRO A 475 13.31 -17.66 -0.63
N VAL A 476 13.59 -18.04 0.62
CA VAL A 476 14.76 -18.87 0.96
C VAL A 476 14.62 -20.30 0.41
N ALA A 477 13.42 -20.86 0.40
CA ALA A 477 13.18 -22.22 -0.12
C ALA A 477 12.95 -22.25 -1.64
N GLU A 478 12.19 -21.31 -2.19
CA GLU A 478 11.74 -21.35 -3.60
C GLU A 478 12.70 -20.62 -4.53
N THR A 479 13.13 -19.41 -4.15
CA THR A 479 13.97 -18.55 -4.98
C THR A 479 15.46 -18.87 -4.78
N LEU A 480 15.92 -18.82 -3.52
CA LEU A 480 17.33 -19.03 -3.18
C LEU A 480 17.70 -20.53 -3.10
N LYS A 481 16.73 -21.40 -2.84
CA LYS A 481 16.90 -22.86 -2.73
C LYS A 481 17.98 -23.26 -1.72
N TYR A 482 18.05 -22.56 -0.60
CA TYR A 482 18.99 -22.88 0.49
C TYR A 482 18.54 -24.12 1.26
N VAL A 483 17.22 -24.30 1.38
CA VAL A 483 16.59 -25.47 1.98
C VAL A 483 15.50 -26.03 1.05
N PRO A 484 15.08 -27.29 1.20
CA PRO A 484 14.00 -27.85 0.40
C PRO A 484 12.65 -27.15 0.62
N ILE A 485 11.76 -27.21 -0.37
CA ILE A 485 10.48 -26.48 -0.37
C ILE A 485 9.52 -26.89 0.76
N ASP A 486 9.65 -28.10 1.29
CA ASP A 486 8.86 -28.60 2.41
C ASP A 486 9.23 -27.94 3.76
N ARG A 487 10.33 -27.18 3.81
CA ARG A 487 10.75 -26.37 4.97
C ARG A 487 10.10 -25.00 5.02
N TYR A 488 9.47 -24.55 3.93
CA TYR A 488 8.78 -23.27 3.88
C TYR A 488 7.60 -23.24 4.86
N VAL A 489 7.62 -22.30 5.80
CA VAL A 489 6.53 -22.01 6.74
C VAL A 489 5.70 -20.84 6.24
N GLY A 490 4.40 -21.04 6.06
CA GLY A 490 3.49 -20.00 5.58
C GLY A 490 2.13 -20.52 5.16
N MET A 491 1.24 -19.62 4.73
CA MET A 491 -0.15 -19.93 4.35
C MET A 491 -0.25 -20.97 3.24
N SER A 492 0.64 -20.91 2.24
CA SER A 492 0.76 -21.87 1.14
C SER A 492 1.81 -22.97 1.39
N GLY A 493 2.50 -22.92 2.54
CA GLY A 493 3.53 -23.88 2.94
C GLY A 493 3.09 -24.72 4.15
N GLN A 494 4.05 -25.08 4.98
CA GLN A 494 3.78 -25.76 6.25
C GLN A 494 3.23 -24.78 7.28
N LYS A 495 2.30 -25.26 8.11
CA LYS A 495 1.79 -24.52 9.28
C LYS A 495 2.49 -25.01 10.53
N PHE A 496 3.10 -24.09 11.27
CA PHE A 496 3.72 -24.40 12.55
C PHE A 496 2.75 -24.13 13.69
N LYS A 497 2.52 -25.15 14.51
CA LYS A 497 1.66 -25.09 15.71
C LYS A 497 2.41 -25.46 16.99
N GLY A 498 3.75 -25.54 16.93
CA GLY A 498 4.60 -25.89 18.06
C GLY A 498 4.67 -24.81 19.14
N ASN A 499 5.53 -25.02 20.11
CA ASN A 499 5.72 -24.14 21.25
C ASN A 499 6.59 -22.93 20.89
N LEU A 500 7.78 -23.15 20.32
CA LEU A 500 8.75 -22.09 20.06
C LEU A 500 9.05 -21.91 18.58
N TYR A 501 8.82 -20.71 18.05
CA TYR A 501 9.21 -20.33 16.71
C TYR A 501 10.27 -19.23 16.76
N ILE A 502 11.49 -19.48 16.27
CA ILE A 502 12.58 -18.49 16.22
C ILE A 502 12.76 -18.04 14.77
N ALA A 503 12.36 -16.83 14.45
CA ALA A 503 12.44 -16.23 13.13
C ALA A 503 13.73 -15.41 12.97
N CYS A 504 14.66 -15.90 12.15
CA CYS A 504 15.95 -15.26 11.91
C CYS A 504 15.96 -14.56 10.55
N GLY A 505 15.98 -13.23 10.51
CA GLY A 505 16.04 -12.46 9.26
C GLY A 505 14.75 -12.51 8.42
N ILE A 506 13.62 -12.82 9.05
CA ILE A 506 12.31 -12.86 8.38
C ILE A 506 11.61 -11.51 8.58
N SER A 507 11.13 -10.90 7.49
CA SER A 507 10.43 -9.60 7.55
C SER A 507 9.05 -9.68 8.19
N GLY A 508 8.36 -10.82 8.05
CA GLY A 508 7.01 -11.03 8.57
C GLY A 508 5.89 -10.76 7.57
N ALA A 509 6.09 -11.08 6.29
CA ALA A 509 5.02 -11.01 5.29
C ALA A 509 3.74 -11.75 5.75
N GLY A 510 2.56 -11.21 5.47
CA GLY A 510 1.29 -11.75 5.97
C GLY A 510 1.06 -13.24 5.68
N GLN A 511 1.57 -13.77 4.55
CA GLN A 511 1.52 -15.21 4.26
C GLN A 511 2.31 -16.04 5.27
N HIS A 512 3.49 -15.57 5.69
CA HIS A 512 4.32 -16.23 6.69
C HIS A 512 3.67 -16.18 8.07
N LEU A 513 3.16 -15.01 8.47
CA LEU A 513 2.48 -14.81 9.77
C LEU A 513 1.28 -15.75 9.94
N LYS A 514 0.48 -15.93 8.88
CA LYS A 514 -0.63 -16.90 8.87
C LYS A 514 -0.18 -18.35 9.08
N GLY A 515 1.06 -18.69 8.70
CA GLY A 515 1.64 -20.02 8.92
C GLY A 515 2.07 -20.29 10.36
N ILE A 516 2.30 -19.24 11.16
CA ILE A 516 2.79 -19.32 12.54
C ILE A 516 1.77 -18.79 13.57
N LYS A 517 0.54 -18.50 13.14
CA LYS A 517 -0.53 -17.93 13.99
C LYS A 517 -0.73 -18.70 15.30
N ASP A 518 -0.65 -20.03 15.24
CA ASP A 518 -0.90 -20.93 16.36
C ASP A 518 0.37 -21.25 17.18
N ALA A 519 1.51 -20.61 16.89
CA ALA A 519 2.73 -20.75 17.69
C ALA A 519 2.52 -20.18 19.10
N SER A 520 2.99 -20.90 20.14
CA SER A 520 2.82 -20.45 21.53
C SER A 520 3.69 -19.23 21.84
N THR A 521 4.96 -19.27 21.43
CA THR A 521 5.92 -18.18 21.55
C THR A 521 6.61 -17.95 20.20
N ILE A 522 6.65 -16.69 19.78
CA ILE A 522 7.39 -16.26 18.59
C ILE A 522 8.55 -15.37 19.04
N VAL A 523 9.76 -15.74 18.64
CA VAL A 523 10.98 -14.95 18.79
C VAL A 523 11.37 -14.42 17.43
N ALA A 524 11.67 -13.12 17.32
CA ALA A 524 12.13 -12.51 16.08
C ALA A 524 13.53 -11.90 16.23
N ILE A 525 14.41 -12.15 15.29
CA ILE A 525 15.74 -11.52 15.21
C ILE A 525 15.85 -10.89 13.83
N ASN A 526 15.97 -9.57 13.78
CA ASN A 526 16.04 -8.83 12.53
C ASN A 526 16.83 -7.53 12.71
N ILE A 527 17.65 -7.19 11.72
CA ILE A 527 18.40 -5.93 11.72
C ILE A 527 17.49 -4.72 11.51
N ASN A 528 16.37 -4.90 10.80
CA ASN A 528 15.39 -3.84 10.57
C ASN A 528 14.44 -3.75 11.78
N PRO A 529 14.52 -2.70 12.62
CA PRO A 529 13.63 -2.54 13.78
C PRO A 529 12.15 -2.50 13.41
N ASN A 530 11.83 -2.17 12.15
CA ASN A 530 10.47 -2.02 11.65
C ASN A 530 9.93 -3.29 10.96
N ALA A 531 10.64 -4.42 11.04
CA ALA A 531 10.16 -5.67 10.45
C ALA A 531 8.80 -6.08 11.06
N LYS A 532 7.79 -6.32 10.22
CA LYS A 532 6.41 -6.73 10.61
C LYS A 532 6.38 -7.90 11.59
N ILE A 533 7.39 -8.76 11.55
CA ILE A 533 7.53 -9.90 12.46
C ILE A 533 7.58 -9.46 13.93
N PHE A 534 8.16 -8.30 14.27
CA PHE A 534 8.25 -7.80 15.65
C PHE A 534 6.87 -7.47 16.23
N LYS A 535 5.97 -6.90 15.42
CA LYS A 535 4.56 -6.64 15.82
C LYS A 535 3.80 -7.94 16.13
N ASN A 536 4.32 -9.08 15.66
CA ASN A 536 3.73 -10.41 15.78
C ASN A 536 4.60 -11.37 16.61
N ALA A 537 5.59 -10.84 17.35
CA ALA A 537 6.50 -11.62 18.18
C ALA A 537 6.23 -11.36 19.68
N ASP A 538 6.48 -12.39 20.48
CA ASP A 538 6.49 -12.29 21.93
C ASP A 538 7.79 -11.65 22.42
N TYR A 539 8.91 -12.08 21.83
CA TYR A 539 10.23 -11.54 22.08
C TYR A 539 10.92 -11.17 20.77
N GLY A 540 11.81 -10.19 20.81
CA GLY A 540 12.69 -9.97 19.67
C GLY A 540 13.95 -9.21 19.97
N ILE A 541 14.93 -9.34 19.08
CA ILE A 541 16.20 -8.64 19.11
C ILE A 541 16.34 -7.84 17.83
N VAL A 542 16.57 -6.54 17.97
CA VAL A 542 17.02 -5.70 16.84
C VAL A 542 18.55 -5.74 16.81
N GLY A 543 19.10 -6.34 15.75
CA GLY A 543 20.54 -6.50 15.59
C GLY A 543 20.93 -7.32 14.35
N ASP A 544 22.20 -7.28 13.99
CA ASP A 544 22.75 -8.08 12.89
C ASP A 544 22.74 -9.58 13.25
N LEU A 545 22.29 -10.43 12.33
CA LEU A 545 22.29 -11.88 12.53
C LEU A 545 23.71 -12.43 12.73
N MET A 546 24.72 -11.88 12.06
CA MET A 546 26.09 -12.36 12.17
C MET A 546 26.71 -12.08 13.54
N GLU A 547 26.17 -11.11 14.28
CA GLU A 547 26.56 -10.83 15.67
C GLU A 547 25.69 -11.59 16.67
N ILE A 548 24.37 -11.62 16.45
CA ILE A 548 23.42 -12.19 17.40
C ILE A 548 23.40 -13.71 17.39
N LEU A 549 23.50 -14.35 16.21
CA LEU A 549 23.38 -15.82 16.12
C LEU A 549 24.51 -16.55 16.84
N PRO A 550 25.80 -16.20 16.70
CA PRO A 550 26.88 -16.86 17.43
C PRO A 550 26.70 -16.78 18.95
N LEU A 551 26.36 -15.59 19.47
CA LEU A 551 26.12 -15.37 20.89
C LEU A 551 24.92 -16.18 21.40
N LEU A 552 23.83 -16.24 20.62
CA LEU A 552 22.66 -17.03 20.98
C LEU A 552 22.94 -18.54 20.96
N ILE A 553 23.76 -19.01 20.02
CA ILE A 553 24.21 -20.41 19.98
C ILE A 553 24.97 -20.75 21.26
N GLU A 554 25.93 -19.92 21.65
CA GLU A 554 26.73 -20.11 22.86
C GLU A 554 25.86 -20.06 24.12
N ALA A 555 24.94 -19.11 24.23
CA ALA A 555 24.07 -18.96 25.41
C ALA A 555 23.05 -20.10 25.58
N LEU A 556 22.73 -20.83 24.50
CA LEU A 556 21.86 -22.03 24.52
C LEU A 556 22.64 -23.34 24.64
N ASP A 557 23.96 -23.30 24.50
CA ASP A 557 24.82 -24.46 24.66
C ASP A 557 25.07 -24.73 26.15
N ASN A 558 24.71 -25.94 26.60
CA ASN A 558 24.94 -26.40 27.95
C ASN A 558 26.15 -27.35 28.03
N GLY A 559 26.91 -27.52 26.95
CA GLY A 559 28.09 -28.38 26.87
C GLY A 559 27.78 -29.88 26.83
N GLU A 560 26.50 -30.27 26.78
CA GLU A 560 26.04 -31.66 26.75
C GLU A 560 25.21 -31.96 25.48
N PRO A 561 25.29 -33.18 24.91
CA PRO A 561 24.40 -33.59 23.84
C PRO A 561 22.92 -33.49 24.25
N LYS A 562 22.08 -32.95 23.35
CA LYS A 562 20.65 -32.80 23.63
C LYS A 562 19.98 -34.16 23.83
N LYS A 563 19.20 -34.29 24.91
CA LYS A 563 18.39 -35.48 25.17
C LYS A 563 17.18 -35.50 24.23
N GLU A 564 16.64 -36.69 23.97
CA GLU A 564 15.42 -36.81 23.17
C GLU A 564 14.26 -36.07 23.84
N ALA A 565 13.61 -35.17 23.09
CA ALA A 565 12.50 -34.40 23.61
C ALA A 565 11.30 -35.31 23.96
N PRO A 566 10.61 -35.06 25.09
CA PRO A 566 9.38 -35.76 25.40
C PRO A 566 8.29 -35.46 24.35
N PRO A 567 7.21 -36.27 24.28
CA PRO A 567 6.09 -35.98 23.39
C PRO A 567 5.55 -34.56 23.61
N MET A 568 5.35 -33.83 22.51
CA MET A 568 4.97 -32.41 22.52
C MET A 568 3.75 -32.15 23.42
N LYS A 569 3.95 -31.35 24.47
CA LYS A 569 2.88 -30.79 25.29
C LYS A 569 2.72 -29.31 24.95
N LYS A 570 1.56 -28.93 24.42
CA LYS A 570 1.29 -27.56 23.97
C LYS A 570 1.30 -26.58 25.16
N MET A 571 2.18 -25.59 25.11
CA MET A 571 2.25 -24.51 26.10
C MET A 571 1.11 -23.52 25.88
N LYS A 572 0.47 -23.07 26.97
CA LYS A 572 -0.57 -22.04 26.93
C LYS A 572 0.05 -20.68 26.60
N ARG A 573 -0.50 -19.99 25.60
CA ARG A 573 -0.05 -18.65 25.23
C ARG A 573 -0.40 -17.64 26.33
N ALA A 574 0.58 -16.87 26.79
CA ALA A 574 0.36 -15.75 27.69
C ALA A 574 -0.33 -14.61 26.94
N ILE A 575 -1.48 -14.14 27.43
CA ILE A 575 -2.21 -13.01 26.84
C ILE A 575 -1.78 -11.76 27.61
N PRO A 576 -1.13 -10.77 26.98
CA PRO A 576 -0.79 -9.50 27.63
C PRO A 576 -2.06 -8.76 28.08
N LYS A 577 -1.98 -8.00 29.18
CA LYS A 577 -3.05 -7.06 29.58
C LYS A 577 -3.21 -5.98 28.49
N LYS A 578 -4.45 -5.51 28.26
CA LYS A 578 -4.73 -4.41 27.32
C LYS A 578 -3.83 -3.21 27.65
N VAL A 579 -3.17 -2.67 26.62
CA VAL A 579 -2.35 -1.46 26.72
C VAL A 579 -3.27 -0.27 26.87
N THR A 580 -2.91 0.69 27.72
CA THR A 580 -3.63 1.97 27.88
C THR A 580 -3.70 2.69 26.53
N PRO A 581 -4.87 3.24 26.14
CA PRO A 581 -5.00 4.12 24.99
C PRO A 581 -3.92 5.21 24.96
N THR A 582 -3.27 5.40 23.82
CA THR A 582 -2.32 6.51 23.60
C THR A 582 -2.99 7.72 22.95
N TRP A 583 -4.31 7.74 22.83
CA TRP A 583 -5.07 8.84 22.24
C TRP A 583 -5.81 9.59 23.35
N LYS A 584 -6.11 10.87 23.10
CA LYS A 584 -6.94 11.69 24.00
C LYS A 584 -8.27 10.98 24.25
N HIS A 585 -8.53 10.67 25.50
CA HIS A 585 -9.81 10.10 25.93
C HIS A 585 -10.26 10.79 27.21
N TYR A 586 -11.57 10.83 27.43
CA TYR A 586 -12.15 11.56 28.54
C TYR A 586 -12.68 10.58 29.56
N VAL A 587 -12.20 10.69 30.79
CA VAL A 587 -12.57 9.82 31.90
C VAL A 587 -13.28 10.64 32.96
N CYS A 588 -14.46 10.19 33.36
CA CYS A 588 -15.22 10.78 34.47
C CYS A 588 -14.43 10.62 35.76
N ASN A 589 -14.08 11.73 36.42
CA ASN A 589 -13.34 11.72 37.67
C ASN A 589 -14.16 11.12 38.83
N GLY A 590 -15.49 11.15 38.74
CA GLY A 590 -16.38 10.60 39.77
C GLY A 590 -16.43 9.07 39.80
N CYS A 591 -16.53 8.41 38.64
CA CYS A 591 -16.75 6.95 38.57
C CYS A 591 -15.77 6.19 37.67
N GLY A 592 -14.84 6.88 37.00
CA GLY A 592 -13.90 6.26 36.05
C GLY A 592 -14.54 5.84 34.72
N TYR A 593 -15.77 6.28 34.42
CA TYR A 593 -16.39 6.03 33.13
C TYR A 593 -15.61 6.73 32.01
N GLU A 594 -15.17 5.96 31.02
CA GLU A 594 -14.49 6.44 29.83
C GLU A 594 -15.53 6.70 28.73
N TYR A 595 -15.61 7.94 28.23
CA TYR A 595 -16.47 8.25 27.10
C TYR A 595 -15.87 7.70 25.82
N ASP A 596 -16.55 6.72 25.20
CA ASP A 596 -16.20 6.21 23.88
C ASP A 596 -17.02 6.93 22.80
N PRO A 597 -16.43 7.85 22.03
CA PRO A 597 -17.13 8.56 20.98
C PRO A 597 -17.62 7.61 19.88
N GLY A 598 -17.04 6.41 19.73
CA GLY A 598 -17.48 5.38 18.79
C GLY A 598 -18.81 4.74 19.16
N VAL A 599 -19.19 4.80 20.44
CA VAL A 599 -20.48 4.33 20.96
C VAL A 599 -21.46 5.49 21.12
N GLY A 600 -20.97 6.66 21.54
CA GLY A 600 -21.85 7.77 21.92
C GLY A 600 -22.60 7.49 23.21
N ASP A 601 -23.73 8.14 23.40
CA ASP A 601 -24.67 7.91 24.51
C ASP A 601 -26.10 8.12 24.00
N LEU A 602 -26.71 7.06 23.49
CA LEU A 602 -28.05 7.13 22.88
C LEU A 602 -29.13 7.48 23.90
N GLU A 603 -28.96 7.13 25.18
CA GLU A 603 -29.91 7.49 26.24
C GLU A 603 -29.84 8.99 26.55
N GLY A 604 -28.65 9.59 26.44
CA GLY A 604 -28.42 11.03 26.50
C GLY A 604 -28.57 11.77 25.16
N GLU A 605 -29.21 11.17 24.14
CA GLU A 605 -29.38 11.72 22.78
C GLU A 605 -28.06 12.07 22.03
N VAL A 606 -26.96 11.45 22.42
CA VAL A 606 -25.64 11.61 21.80
C VAL A 606 -25.39 10.48 20.81
N ASN A 607 -25.35 10.83 19.53
CA ASN A 607 -25.12 9.86 18.46
C ASN A 607 -23.68 9.30 18.45
N PRO A 608 -23.47 8.04 18.03
CA PRO A 608 -22.15 7.50 17.74
C PRO A 608 -21.36 8.38 16.75
N GLY A 609 -20.09 8.60 17.07
CA GLY A 609 -19.17 9.48 16.35
C GLY A 609 -19.15 10.93 16.84
N THR A 610 -19.83 11.26 17.94
CA THR A 610 -19.78 12.58 18.56
C THR A 610 -18.50 12.70 19.40
N LEU A 611 -17.69 13.74 19.16
CA LEU A 611 -16.50 14.00 19.98
C LEU A 611 -16.91 14.56 21.34
N PHE A 612 -16.11 14.30 22.37
CA PHE A 612 -16.39 14.77 23.74
C PHE A 612 -16.59 16.29 23.81
N GLU A 613 -15.77 17.06 23.07
CA GLU A 613 -15.88 18.52 22.98
C GLU A 613 -17.25 18.96 22.44
N ASN A 614 -17.84 18.19 21.53
CA ASN A 614 -19.12 18.46 20.87
C ASN A 614 -20.33 17.89 21.62
N LEU A 615 -20.15 17.29 22.80
CA LEU A 615 -21.26 16.89 23.64
C LEU A 615 -22.06 18.12 24.10
N PRO A 616 -23.40 18.03 24.21
CA PRO A 616 -24.22 19.08 24.82
C PRO A 616 -23.66 19.52 26.18
N GLU A 617 -23.82 20.80 26.55
CA GLU A 617 -23.33 21.30 27.84
C GLU A 617 -24.06 20.60 29.01
N GLU A 618 -25.34 20.29 28.81
CA GLU A 618 -26.22 19.59 29.74
C GLU A 618 -26.02 18.06 29.77
N TRP A 619 -25.10 17.50 28.97
CA TRP A 619 -24.83 16.07 29.00
C TRP A 619 -24.16 15.66 30.33
N THR A 620 -24.61 14.54 30.89
CA THR A 620 -24.10 14.00 32.16
C THR A 620 -23.55 12.59 31.97
N CYS A 621 -22.63 12.19 32.85
CA CYS A 621 -22.03 10.87 32.82
C CYS A 621 -23.12 9.78 32.93
N PRO A 622 -23.25 8.86 31.96
CA PRO A 622 -24.31 7.83 32.01
C PRO A 622 -24.11 6.83 33.16
N ALA A 623 -22.90 6.73 33.72
CA ALA A 623 -22.61 5.82 34.82
C ALA A 623 -22.89 6.41 36.22
N CYS A 624 -22.82 7.73 36.39
CA CYS A 624 -22.94 8.35 37.73
C CYS A 624 -23.70 9.68 37.80
N GLY A 625 -24.10 10.24 36.66
CA GLY A 625 -24.87 11.49 36.58
C GLY A 625 -24.07 12.77 36.80
N GLU A 626 -22.74 12.67 36.98
CA GLU A 626 -21.86 13.85 37.10
C GLU A 626 -21.86 14.68 35.82
N GLU A 627 -21.69 15.99 35.96
CA GLU A 627 -21.67 16.93 34.83
C GLU A 627 -20.44 16.72 33.93
N LYS A 628 -20.53 17.21 32.68
CA LYS A 628 -19.47 17.09 31.66
C LYS A 628 -18.12 17.65 32.14
N ASP A 629 -18.13 18.67 32.99
CA ASP A 629 -16.93 19.31 33.55
C ASP A 629 -16.14 18.42 34.53
N MET A 630 -16.78 17.36 35.04
CA MET A 630 -16.14 16.35 35.89
C MET A 630 -15.34 15.31 35.11
N PHE A 631 -15.28 15.39 33.79
CA PHE A 631 -14.40 14.56 32.98
C PHE A 631 -13.04 15.22 32.82
N ILE A 632 -12.00 14.42 32.97
CA ILE A 632 -10.62 14.83 32.70
C ILE A 632 -10.14 14.21 31.39
N GLU A 633 -9.35 14.99 30.64
CA GLU A 633 -8.60 14.47 29.50
C GLU A 633 -7.42 13.63 30.04
N VAL A 634 -7.34 12.39 29.57
CA VAL A 634 -6.30 11.40 29.93
C VAL A 634 -5.42 11.08 28.73
#